data_AF-A0A8J6GMY2-F1
#
_entry.id   AF-A0A8J6GMY2-F1
#
_cell.length_a   1.000
_cell.length_b   1.000
_cell.length_c   1.000
_cell.angle_alpha   90.00
_cell.angle_beta   90.00
_cell.angle_gamma   90.00
#
_symmetry.space_group_name_H-M   'P 1'
#
loop_
_entity.id
_entity.type
_entity.pdbx_description
1 polymer ?
#
loop_
_entity_poly.entity_id
_entity_poly.type
_entity_poly.pdbx_seq_one_letter_code
_entity_poly.pdbx_strand_id
1 'polypeptide(L)'
;MSFKSPLTLQELVENSLLRKKTVAISNLDNIPSFFFPSLFRNACRKEKISIVKAMVQVWPFSCLPLGAMIKRNDSYRRILEIILFGLDSVLCQKVPHRRCRLQVLDLRIMPLRMWDEWSVFKAPDWSKNQAAVGHSETEVKPHVKVAIDLVLKNRPLKSLESFVVEWVAQREGLCLCCKKLEIWSLATYYHKNVLKIMDLNSIQHLDLYNMNDLTCLLNISPYLGHMRYLQSLLLSNLSRWACHTPVEKQQVVTQFTSQFVKLKHLKSLILENVFFLEDHLDQLFWCLKTPLETLSVTDCSQTQTRPTWLNSHAQAS
;
A
#
# COMPACT_ATOMS: atom_id res chain seq x y z
N MET A 1 5.05 -46.75 0.94
CA MET A 1 4.11 -46.35 2.01
C MET A 1 4.72 -45.16 2.73
N SER A 2 4.20 -43.94 2.53
CA SER A 2 4.65 -42.76 3.29
C SER A 2 3.93 -42.77 4.64
N PHE A 3 4.65 -43.05 5.73
CA PHE A 3 4.12 -42.94 7.08
C PHE A 3 3.96 -41.45 7.40
N LYS A 4 2.72 -40.99 7.57
CA LYS A 4 2.45 -39.63 8.07
C LYS A 4 2.91 -39.55 9.52
N SER A 5 3.75 -38.57 9.82
CA SER A 5 4.14 -38.24 11.20
C SER A 5 2.90 -38.01 12.08
N PRO A 6 2.92 -38.45 13.35
CA PRO A 6 1.81 -38.21 14.27
C PRO A 6 1.61 -36.70 14.51
N LEU A 7 0.35 -36.30 14.71
CA LEU A 7 -0.01 -34.92 14.99
C LEU A 7 0.59 -34.46 16.33
N THR A 8 1.05 -33.22 16.38
CA THR A 8 1.48 -32.58 17.62
C THR A 8 0.30 -32.35 18.57
N LEU A 9 0.57 -32.21 19.87
CA LEU A 9 -0.47 -31.90 20.87
C LEU A 9 -1.22 -30.61 20.54
N GLN A 10 -0.50 -29.60 20.04
CA GLN A 10 -1.09 -28.36 19.56
C GLN A 10 -2.10 -28.61 18.42
N GLU A 11 -1.72 -29.38 17.40
CA GLU A 11 -2.62 -29.70 16.29
C GLU A 11 -3.85 -30.48 16.76
N LEU A 12 -3.71 -31.39 17.73
CA LEU A 12 -4.83 -32.13 18.30
C LEU A 12 -5.82 -31.20 19.02
N VAL A 13 -5.31 -30.26 19.84
CA VAL A 13 -6.12 -29.27 20.55
C VAL A 13 -6.85 -28.36 19.57
N GLU A 14 -6.14 -27.80 18.58
CA GLU A 14 -6.72 -26.96 17.55
C GLU A 14 -7.77 -27.71 16.73
N ASN A 15 -7.51 -28.97 16.36
CA ASN A 15 -8.47 -29.81 15.65
C ASN A 15 -9.74 -30.06 16.46
N SER A 16 -9.60 -30.28 17.77
CA SER A 16 -10.73 -30.47 18.68
C SER A 16 -11.57 -29.19 18.82
N LEU A 17 -10.91 -28.04 19.02
CA LEU A 17 -11.56 -26.73 19.09
C LEU A 17 -12.33 -26.42 17.81
N LEU A 18 -11.70 -26.59 16.65
CA LEU A 18 -12.33 -26.31 15.34
C LEU A 18 -13.51 -27.23 15.00
N ARG A 19 -13.66 -28.38 15.68
CA ARG A 19 -14.85 -29.23 15.59
C ARG A 19 -16.01 -28.71 16.43
N LYS A 20 -15.73 -28.11 17.59
CA LYS A 20 -16.74 -27.63 18.56
C LYS A 20 -16.91 -26.11 18.48
N LYS A 21 -17.65 -25.62 17.47
CA LYS A 21 -17.85 -24.19 17.19
C LYS A 21 -18.19 -23.34 18.43
N THR A 22 -19.20 -23.74 19.20
CA THR A 22 -19.68 -22.96 20.37
C THR A 22 -18.62 -22.88 21.47
N VAL A 23 -17.96 -24.00 21.75
CA VAL A 23 -16.86 -24.09 22.71
C VAL A 23 -15.65 -23.27 22.26
N ALA A 24 -15.32 -23.30 20.96
CA ALA A 24 -14.21 -22.51 20.44
C ALA A 24 -14.45 -21.01 20.60
N ILE A 25 -15.64 -20.52 20.21
CA ILE A 25 -15.97 -19.08 20.26
C ILE A 25 -16.02 -18.57 21.70
N SER A 26 -16.68 -19.31 22.61
CA SER A 26 -16.79 -18.91 24.03
C SER A 26 -15.45 -18.89 24.79
N ASN A 27 -14.46 -19.64 24.32
CA ASN A 27 -13.14 -19.71 24.97
C ASN A 27 -12.08 -18.80 24.34
N LEU A 28 -12.39 -18.04 23.29
CA LEU A 28 -11.39 -17.21 22.59
C LEU A 28 -10.65 -16.24 23.52
N ASP A 29 -11.33 -15.73 24.55
CA ASP A 29 -10.73 -14.83 25.55
C ASP A 29 -9.74 -15.52 26.49
N ASN A 30 -9.87 -16.83 26.67
CA ASN A 30 -9.01 -17.61 27.57
C ASN A 30 -7.85 -18.29 26.84
N ILE A 31 -7.90 -18.38 25.51
CA ILE A 31 -6.83 -18.99 24.71
C ILE A 31 -5.58 -18.10 24.78
N PRO A 32 -4.37 -18.62 25.08
CA PRO A 32 -3.15 -17.81 25.06
C PRO A 32 -2.87 -17.22 23.67
N SER A 33 -2.40 -15.96 23.61
CA SER A 33 -2.21 -15.24 22.35
C SER A 33 -1.28 -15.95 21.37
N PHE A 34 -0.29 -16.70 21.86
CA PHE A 34 0.62 -17.48 21.03
C PHE A 34 -0.08 -18.55 20.15
N PHE A 35 -1.25 -19.07 20.56
CA PHE A 35 -2.02 -20.04 19.78
C PHE A 35 -2.90 -19.41 18.68
N PHE A 36 -3.09 -18.09 18.70
CA PHE A 36 -4.00 -17.42 17.74
C PHE A 36 -3.55 -17.58 16.29
N PRO A 37 -2.27 -17.37 15.92
CA PRO A 37 -1.88 -17.45 14.52
C PRO A 37 -2.08 -18.84 13.90
N SER A 38 -1.70 -19.89 14.62
CA SER A 38 -1.85 -21.28 14.16
C SER A 38 -3.33 -21.69 14.07
N LEU A 39 -4.11 -21.40 15.12
CA LEU A 39 -5.54 -21.70 15.15
C LEU A 39 -6.29 -20.96 14.05
N PHE A 40 -5.95 -19.69 13.81
CA PHE A 40 -6.57 -18.86 12.77
C PHE A 40 -6.28 -19.41 11.36
N ARG A 41 -5.02 -19.72 11.08
CA ARG A 41 -4.60 -20.32 9.81
C ARG A 41 -5.34 -21.64 9.56
N ASN A 42 -5.47 -22.47 10.60
CA ASN A 42 -6.20 -23.74 10.52
C ASN A 42 -7.72 -23.56 10.39
N ALA A 43 -8.30 -22.56 11.05
CA ALA A 43 -9.71 -22.20 10.90
C ALA A 43 -10.02 -21.75 9.46
N CYS A 44 -9.17 -20.93 8.85
CA CYS A 44 -9.29 -20.50 7.46
C CYS A 44 -9.18 -21.68 6.48
N ARG A 45 -8.16 -22.54 6.64
CA ARG A 45 -7.97 -23.74 5.81
C ARG A 45 -9.15 -24.72 5.86
N LYS A 46 -9.82 -24.82 7.00
CA LYS A 46 -10.99 -25.68 7.21
C LYS A 46 -12.32 -24.95 7.02
N GLU A 47 -12.28 -23.74 6.50
CA GLU A 47 -13.45 -22.90 6.23
C GLU A 47 -14.39 -22.77 7.43
N LYS A 48 -13.84 -22.65 8.63
CA LYS A 48 -14.60 -22.46 9.88
C LYS A 48 -15.02 -21.00 10.02
N ILE A 49 -15.89 -20.54 9.12
CA ILE A 49 -16.30 -19.14 8.94
C ILE A 49 -16.63 -18.44 10.26
N SER A 50 -17.50 -19.04 11.10
CA SER A 50 -17.91 -18.40 12.36
C SER A 50 -16.76 -18.25 13.36
N ILE A 51 -15.81 -19.18 13.38
CA ILE A 51 -14.64 -19.11 14.25
C ILE A 51 -13.68 -18.03 13.73
N VAL A 52 -13.42 -17.98 12.41
CA VAL A 52 -12.58 -16.94 11.79
C VAL A 52 -13.12 -15.55 12.11
N LYS A 53 -14.43 -15.31 11.95
CA LYS A 53 -15.06 -14.02 12.27
C LYS A 53 -14.86 -13.63 13.74
N ALA A 54 -15.11 -14.56 14.66
CA ALA A 54 -14.93 -14.31 16.09
C ALA A 54 -13.45 -14.07 16.47
N MET A 55 -12.52 -14.79 15.83
CA MET A 55 -11.08 -14.58 16.05
C MET A 55 -10.60 -13.21 15.59
N VAL A 56 -11.14 -12.67 14.47
CA VAL A 56 -10.84 -11.30 14.02
C VAL A 56 -11.28 -10.27 15.07
N GLN A 57 -12.44 -10.49 15.70
CA GLN A 57 -12.99 -9.58 16.71
C GLN A 57 -12.18 -9.52 18.02
N VAL A 58 -11.40 -10.56 18.31
CA VAL A 58 -10.57 -10.66 19.52
C VAL A 58 -9.09 -10.84 19.18
N TRP A 59 -8.68 -10.38 17.99
CA TRP A 59 -7.33 -10.58 17.48
C TRP A 59 -6.30 -9.91 18.39
N PRO A 60 -5.38 -10.66 19.02
CA PRO A 60 -4.56 -10.15 20.12
C PRO A 60 -3.32 -9.39 19.66
N PHE A 61 -3.13 -9.22 18.36
CA PHE A 61 -1.97 -8.54 17.78
C PHE A 61 -2.37 -7.28 17.02
N SER A 62 -1.40 -6.40 16.81
CA SER A 62 -1.60 -5.15 16.07
C SER A 62 -1.71 -5.32 14.56
N CYS A 63 -1.16 -6.40 14.01
CA CYS A 63 -1.22 -6.70 12.58
C CYS A 63 -1.88 -8.07 12.34
N LEU A 64 -2.74 -8.13 11.32
CA LEU A 64 -3.21 -9.37 10.70
C LEU A 64 -2.59 -9.48 9.30
N PRO A 65 -1.50 -10.24 9.13
CA PRO A 65 -0.74 -10.31 7.88
C PRO A 65 -1.29 -11.38 6.94
N LEU A 66 -2.51 -11.14 6.45
CA LEU A 66 -3.20 -12.08 5.57
C LEU A 66 -2.41 -12.38 4.29
N GLY A 67 -1.65 -11.40 3.79
CA GLY A 67 -0.77 -11.56 2.63
C GLY A 67 0.38 -12.56 2.81
N ALA A 68 0.78 -12.86 4.06
CA ALA A 68 1.74 -13.91 4.39
C ALA A 68 1.07 -15.27 4.68
N MET A 69 -0.26 -15.33 4.78
CA MET A 69 -0.94 -16.54 5.28
C MET A 69 -1.26 -17.55 4.17
N ILE A 70 -1.79 -17.07 3.05
CA ILE A 70 -2.35 -17.88 1.96
C ILE A 70 -1.97 -17.27 0.62
N LYS A 71 -1.68 -18.13 -0.37
CA LYS A 71 -1.44 -17.68 -1.75
C LYS A 71 -2.68 -16.98 -2.29
N ARG A 72 -2.50 -15.93 -3.09
CA ARG A 72 -3.59 -15.28 -3.81
C ARG A 72 -4.14 -16.23 -4.88
N ASN A 73 -5.24 -16.92 -4.55
CA ASN A 73 -6.01 -17.81 -5.40
C ASN A 73 -7.52 -17.55 -5.19
N ASP A 74 -8.39 -18.35 -5.79
CA ASP A 74 -9.85 -18.15 -5.66
C ASP A 74 -10.34 -18.21 -4.20
N SER A 75 -9.75 -19.10 -3.39
CA SER A 75 -10.06 -19.20 -1.95
C SER A 75 -9.64 -17.96 -1.15
N TYR A 76 -8.60 -17.24 -1.59
CA TYR A 76 -8.12 -16.04 -0.90
C TYR A 76 -9.21 -14.97 -0.82
N ARG A 77 -9.93 -14.72 -1.92
CA ARG A 77 -11.02 -13.74 -1.94
C ARG A 77 -12.10 -14.09 -0.93
N ARG A 78 -12.51 -15.36 -0.88
CA ARG A 78 -13.51 -15.84 0.07
C ARG A 78 -13.08 -15.63 1.52
N ILE A 79 -11.81 -15.91 1.83
CA ILE A 79 -11.24 -15.73 3.17
C ILE A 79 -11.15 -14.25 3.52
N LEU A 80 -10.73 -13.40 2.58
CA LEU A 80 -10.72 -11.96 2.75
C LEU A 80 -12.13 -11.44 3.06
N GLU A 81 -13.15 -11.80 2.29
CA GLU A 81 -14.55 -11.41 2.54
C GLU A 81 -15.02 -11.79 3.95
N ILE A 82 -14.65 -12.99 4.44
CA ILE A 82 -14.97 -13.44 5.80
C ILE A 82 -14.27 -12.55 6.85
N ILE A 83 -13.00 -12.21 6.63
CA ILE A 83 -12.21 -11.37 7.54
C ILE A 83 -12.74 -9.95 7.55
N LEU A 84 -13.04 -9.37 6.38
CA LEU A 84 -13.62 -8.04 6.25
C LEU A 84 -14.98 -7.95 6.95
N PHE A 85 -15.81 -8.99 6.87
CA PHE A 85 -17.05 -9.05 7.65
C PHE A 85 -16.79 -9.11 9.17
N GLY A 86 -15.76 -9.85 9.60
CA GLY A 86 -15.33 -9.86 11.00
C GLY A 86 -14.87 -8.47 11.47
N LEU A 87 -14.15 -7.76 10.60
CA LEU A 87 -13.70 -6.38 10.83
C LEU A 87 -14.84 -5.38 10.89
N ASP A 88 -15.88 -5.50 10.05
CA ASP A 88 -17.08 -4.66 10.12
C ASP A 88 -17.70 -4.69 11.52
N SER A 89 -17.72 -5.87 12.14
CA SER A 89 -18.21 -6.01 13.50
C SER A 89 -17.34 -5.28 14.52
N VAL A 90 -16.02 -5.18 14.28
CA VAL A 90 -15.10 -4.42 15.15
C VAL A 90 -15.28 -2.92 14.95
N LEU A 91 -15.42 -2.47 13.70
CA LEU A 91 -15.59 -1.05 13.36
C LEU A 91 -16.93 -0.49 13.90
N CYS A 92 -17.99 -1.29 13.89
CA CYS A 92 -19.30 -0.88 14.41
C CYS A 92 -19.40 -0.88 15.94
N GLN A 93 -18.41 -1.43 16.67
CA GLN A 93 -18.44 -1.47 18.13
C GLN A 93 -18.04 -0.12 18.74
N LYS A 94 -18.93 0.46 19.55
CA LYS A 94 -18.63 1.69 20.32
C LYS A 94 -17.51 1.51 21.34
N VAL A 95 -17.38 0.31 21.88
CA VAL A 95 -16.34 -0.05 22.85
C VAL A 95 -15.52 -1.20 22.26
N PRO A 96 -14.23 -0.99 21.98
CA PRO A 96 -13.37 -2.05 21.48
C PRO A 96 -13.33 -3.23 22.45
N HIS A 97 -13.36 -4.46 21.91
CA HIS A 97 -13.11 -5.64 22.72
C HIS A 97 -11.75 -5.53 23.40
N ARG A 98 -11.65 -5.71 24.73
CA ARG A 98 -10.42 -5.47 25.51
C ARG A 98 -9.19 -6.19 24.99
N ARG A 99 -9.41 -7.36 24.39
CA ARG A 99 -8.39 -8.23 23.81
C ARG A 99 -7.98 -7.84 22.39
N CYS A 100 -8.87 -7.20 21.63
CA CYS A 100 -8.62 -6.84 20.25
C CYS A 100 -7.60 -5.70 20.18
N ARG A 101 -6.49 -5.95 19.49
CA ARG A 101 -5.41 -4.95 19.29
C ARG A 101 -5.21 -4.60 17.82
N LEU A 102 -6.06 -5.10 16.92
CA LEU A 102 -5.87 -5.01 15.49
C LEU A 102 -5.87 -3.55 15.02
N GLN A 103 -4.76 -3.13 14.44
CA GLN A 103 -4.53 -1.79 13.87
C GLN A 103 -4.25 -1.85 12.37
N VAL A 104 -3.71 -2.98 11.87
CA VAL A 104 -3.34 -3.14 10.45
C VAL A 104 -3.85 -4.46 9.92
N LEU A 105 -4.67 -4.43 8.87
CA LEU A 105 -4.90 -5.57 8.00
C LEU A 105 -3.89 -5.50 6.84
N ASP A 106 -2.91 -6.40 6.83
CA ASP A 106 -1.85 -6.40 5.83
C ASP A 106 -2.09 -7.45 4.74
N LEU A 107 -2.43 -6.95 3.56
CA LEU A 107 -2.77 -7.70 2.35
C LEU A 107 -1.61 -7.75 1.35
N ARG A 108 -0.46 -7.13 1.65
CA ARG A 108 0.70 -7.10 0.76
C ARG A 108 1.20 -8.50 0.47
N ILE A 109 1.66 -8.75 -0.75
CA ILE A 109 2.20 -10.07 -1.10
C ILE A 109 3.48 -10.31 -0.30
N MET A 110 3.48 -11.35 0.52
CA MET A 110 4.62 -11.72 1.38
C MET A 110 4.97 -13.20 1.19
N PRO A 111 6.24 -13.60 1.36
CA PRO A 111 6.61 -15.00 1.47
C PRO A 111 5.81 -15.69 2.58
N LEU A 112 5.24 -16.87 2.30
CA LEU A 112 4.38 -17.57 3.26
C LEU A 112 5.07 -17.93 4.59
N ARG A 113 6.40 -18.07 4.55
CA ARG A 113 7.24 -18.31 5.74
C ARG A 113 7.19 -17.16 6.75
N MET A 114 6.86 -15.94 6.31
CA MET A 114 6.76 -14.79 7.21
C MET A 114 5.64 -14.95 8.23
N TRP A 115 4.62 -15.76 7.95
CA TRP A 115 3.56 -16.05 8.93
C TRP A 115 4.09 -16.68 10.22
N ASP A 116 5.19 -17.42 10.12
CA ASP A 116 5.78 -18.12 11.26
C ASP A 116 6.73 -17.19 12.07
N GLU A 117 6.96 -15.96 11.61
CA GLU A 117 7.79 -14.95 12.28
C GLU A 117 6.95 -14.02 13.18
N TRP A 118 7.24 -13.97 14.49
CA TRP A 118 6.49 -13.12 15.43
C TRP A 118 6.50 -11.61 15.10
N SER A 119 7.49 -11.16 14.34
CA SER A 119 7.61 -9.78 13.86
C SER A 119 6.44 -9.37 12.96
N VAL A 120 5.89 -10.28 12.15
CA VAL A 120 4.86 -9.95 11.15
C VAL A 120 3.51 -9.57 11.77
N PHE A 121 3.27 -9.98 13.02
CA PHE A 121 2.05 -9.67 13.78
C PHE A 121 2.15 -8.32 14.51
N LYS A 122 3.35 -7.71 14.55
CA LYS A 122 3.51 -6.33 15.01
C LYS A 122 3.18 -5.39 13.87
N ALA A 123 2.46 -4.30 14.16
CA ALA A 123 2.17 -3.29 13.15
C ALA A 123 3.50 -2.76 12.62
N PRO A 124 3.72 -2.71 11.29
CA PRO A 124 4.89 -2.07 10.75
C PRO A 124 4.96 -0.64 11.24
N ASP A 125 6.14 -0.21 11.67
CA ASP A 125 6.41 1.17 12.10
C ASP A 125 6.30 2.11 10.90
N TRP A 126 5.07 2.40 10.47
CA TRP A 126 4.80 3.48 9.50
C TRP A 126 5.14 4.85 10.08
N SER A 127 5.35 4.92 11.39
CA SER A 127 5.66 6.10 12.20
C SER A 127 7.15 6.32 12.49
N LYS A 128 8.07 5.43 12.10
CA LYS A 128 9.52 5.64 12.33
C LYS A 128 10.11 6.85 11.59
N ASN A 129 9.31 7.52 10.77
CA ASN A 129 9.68 8.77 10.10
C ASN A 129 9.29 10.04 10.89
N GLN A 130 8.92 9.93 12.18
CA GLN A 130 8.74 11.12 13.04
C GLN A 130 10.07 11.75 13.45
N ALA A 131 10.73 12.39 12.49
CA ALA A 131 11.55 13.56 12.73
C ALA A 131 10.68 14.81 12.44
N ALA A 132 9.62 15.01 13.22
CA ALA A 132 8.84 16.24 13.22
C ALA A 132 8.04 16.34 14.53
N VAL A 133 8.68 16.95 15.53
CA VAL A 133 7.98 17.62 16.63
C VAL A 133 7.15 18.76 16.03
N GLY A 134 5.87 18.85 16.40
CA GLY A 134 5.05 20.03 16.12
C GLY A 134 3.58 19.74 15.80
N HIS A 135 2.75 19.75 16.85
CA HIS A 135 1.33 20.10 16.89
C HIS A 135 0.38 19.63 15.76
N SER A 136 -0.50 18.69 16.11
CA SER A 136 -1.93 18.98 16.24
C SER A 136 -2.63 17.78 16.88
N GLU A 137 -3.14 18.01 18.09
CA GLU A 137 -4.23 17.23 18.65
C GLU A 137 -5.48 17.48 17.80
N THR A 138 -6.34 16.46 17.68
CA THR A 138 -7.59 16.44 16.89
C THR A 138 -7.48 15.98 15.43
N GLU A 139 -6.88 14.83 15.17
CA GLU A 139 -7.27 14.00 14.03
C GLU A 139 -7.92 12.72 14.56
N VAL A 140 -9.17 12.46 14.17
CA VAL A 140 -9.85 11.18 14.38
C VAL A 140 -9.04 10.12 13.65
N LYS A 141 -8.10 9.48 14.35
CA LYS A 141 -7.24 8.45 13.78
C LYS A 141 -8.12 7.31 13.22
N PRO A 142 -7.83 6.82 12.01
CA PRO A 142 -8.47 5.60 11.54
C PRO A 142 -8.17 4.47 12.52
N HIS A 143 -9.22 3.72 12.89
CA HIS A 143 -9.14 2.65 13.88
C HIS A 143 -8.37 1.45 13.30
N VAL A 144 -8.42 1.24 11.97
CA VAL A 144 -7.68 0.18 11.28
C VAL A 144 -7.14 0.69 9.93
N LYS A 145 -5.86 0.44 9.67
CA LYS A 145 -5.20 0.65 8.37
C LYS A 145 -5.28 -0.62 7.54
N VAL A 146 -5.56 -0.49 6.25
CA VAL A 146 -5.52 -1.61 5.29
C VAL A 146 -4.29 -1.42 4.42
N ALA A 147 -3.27 -2.26 4.62
CA ALA A 147 -2.03 -2.19 3.86
C ALA A 147 -2.11 -3.09 2.61
N ILE A 148 -1.97 -2.51 1.42
CA ILE A 148 -1.99 -3.23 0.14
C ILE A 148 -1.16 -2.48 -0.91
N ASP A 149 -0.32 -3.20 -1.65
CA ASP A 149 0.35 -2.63 -2.83
C ASP A 149 -0.62 -2.67 -4.02
N LEU A 150 -0.71 -1.54 -4.73
CA LEU A 150 -1.76 -1.30 -5.71
C LEU A 150 -1.17 -1.06 -7.10
N VAL A 151 -1.80 -1.68 -8.09
CA VAL A 151 -1.58 -1.40 -9.50
C VAL A 151 -2.88 -0.88 -10.08
N LEU A 152 -2.94 0.42 -10.32
CA LEU A 152 -4.11 1.10 -10.86
C LEU A 152 -4.01 1.14 -12.38
N LYS A 153 -4.85 0.34 -13.05
CA LYS A 153 -4.98 0.29 -14.50
C LYS A 153 -6.28 0.96 -14.95
N ASN A 154 -6.37 1.28 -16.24
CA ASN A 154 -7.47 2.03 -16.84
C ASN A 154 -8.87 1.35 -16.72
N ARG A 155 -8.95 0.07 -16.35
CA ARG A 155 -10.21 -0.64 -16.07
C ARG A 155 -10.18 -1.29 -14.68
N PRO A 156 -11.00 -0.84 -13.71
CA PRO A 156 -11.00 -1.38 -12.35
C PRO A 156 -11.75 -2.73 -12.21
N LEU A 157 -12.00 -3.46 -13.29
CA LEU A 157 -13.00 -4.52 -13.26
C LEU A 157 -12.48 -5.81 -12.59
N LYS A 158 -13.08 -6.14 -11.44
CA LYS A 158 -13.12 -7.46 -10.77
C LYS A 158 -11.84 -7.95 -10.10
N SER A 159 -10.83 -7.10 -9.90
CA SER A 159 -9.63 -7.52 -9.17
C SER A 159 -9.88 -7.53 -7.64
N LEU A 160 -9.01 -8.21 -6.91
CA LEU A 160 -9.02 -8.19 -5.45
C LEU A 160 -8.81 -6.77 -4.91
N GLU A 161 -7.90 -6.03 -5.55
CA GLU A 161 -7.53 -4.66 -5.21
C GLU A 161 -8.73 -3.71 -5.36
N SER A 162 -9.48 -3.79 -6.46
CA SER A 162 -10.67 -2.96 -6.66
C SER A 162 -11.73 -3.22 -5.60
N PHE A 163 -11.92 -4.49 -5.21
CA PHE A 163 -12.84 -4.87 -4.14
C PHE A 163 -12.42 -4.30 -2.78
N VAL A 164 -11.13 -4.36 -2.44
CA VAL A 164 -10.60 -3.78 -1.19
C VAL A 164 -10.77 -2.26 -1.17
N VAL A 165 -10.43 -1.59 -2.27
CA VAL A 165 -10.58 -0.14 -2.41
C VAL A 165 -12.03 0.28 -2.20
N GLU A 166 -12.97 -0.41 -2.84
CA GLU A 166 -14.41 -0.14 -2.70
C GLU A 166 -14.90 -0.40 -1.27
N TRP A 167 -14.44 -1.49 -0.65
CA TRP A 167 -14.79 -1.81 0.73
C TRP A 167 -14.31 -0.74 1.72
N VAL A 168 -13.08 -0.24 1.56
CA VAL A 168 -12.53 0.84 2.39
C VAL A 168 -13.28 2.15 2.16
N ALA A 169 -13.58 2.50 0.89
CA ALA A 169 -14.26 3.75 0.54
C ALA A 169 -15.67 3.89 1.16
N GLN A 170 -16.32 2.76 1.48
CA GLN A 170 -17.68 2.73 2.04
C GLN A 170 -17.73 2.87 3.57
N ARG A 171 -16.58 3.00 4.25
CA ARG A 171 -16.48 2.89 5.71
C ARG A 171 -15.68 4.03 6.31
N GLU A 172 -16.24 4.62 7.36
CA GLU A 172 -15.51 5.58 8.19
C GLU A 172 -14.50 4.87 9.11
N GLY A 173 -13.45 5.59 9.50
CA GLY A 173 -12.42 5.05 10.41
C GLY A 173 -11.46 4.04 9.79
N LEU A 174 -11.51 3.84 8.47
CA LEU A 174 -10.52 3.08 7.72
C LEU A 174 -9.62 3.99 6.89
N CYS A 175 -8.41 3.52 6.64
CA CYS A 175 -7.47 4.20 5.76
C CYS A 175 -6.69 3.20 4.92
N LEU A 176 -6.55 3.47 3.63
CA LEU A 176 -5.81 2.62 2.71
C LEU A 176 -4.33 3.03 2.71
N CYS A 177 -3.44 2.13 3.14
CA CYS A 177 -2.00 2.33 3.09
C CYS A 177 -1.41 1.51 1.94
N CYS A 178 -0.56 2.14 1.14
CA CYS A 178 0.11 1.53 0.01
C CYS A 178 1.59 1.91 0.06
N LYS A 179 2.49 0.93 0.09
CA LYS A 179 3.93 1.19 0.08
C LYS A 179 4.43 1.38 -1.35
N LYS A 180 4.00 0.49 -2.25
CA LYS A 180 4.28 0.55 -3.69
C LYS A 180 2.99 0.78 -4.47
N LEU A 181 2.91 1.93 -5.14
CA LEU A 181 1.79 2.32 -5.99
C LEU A 181 2.25 2.40 -7.45
N GLU A 182 1.57 1.67 -8.33
CA GLU A 182 1.76 1.78 -9.77
C GLU A 182 0.49 2.38 -10.40
N ILE A 183 0.64 3.38 -11.25
CA ILE A 183 -0.48 4.03 -11.93
C ILE A 183 -0.24 4.01 -13.44
N TRP A 184 -1.18 3.39 -14.15
CA TRP A 184 -1.18 3.27 -15.61
C TRP A 184 -2.28 4.13 -16.20
N SER A 185 -1.90 5.15 -16.97
CA SER A 185 -2.82 6.02 -17.72
C SER A 185 -3.93 6.63 -16.84
N LEU A 186 -3.56 7.63 -16.02
CA LEU A 186 -4.44 8.32 -15.06
C LEU A 186 -5.50 9.19 -15.73
N ALA A 187 -6.49 8.58 -16.39
CA ALA A 187 -7.52 9.30 -17.14
C ALA A 187 -8.90 9.29 -16.46
N THR A 188 -9.07 8.57 -15.34
CA THR A 188 -10.41 8.24 -14.82
C THR A 188 -10.69 8.78 -13.42
N TYR A 189 -11.96 9.09 -13.17
CA TYR A 189 -12.52 9.44 -11.86
C TYR A 189 -12.17 8.41 -10.78
N TYR A 190 -12.09 7.13 -11.16
CA TYR A 190 -11.70 6.03 -10.28
C TYR A 190 -10.35 6.29 -9.60
N HIS A 191 -9.29 6.61 -10.36
CA HIS A 191 -7.97 6.80 -9.77
C HIS A 191 -7.93 7.95 -8.77
N LYS A 192 -8.61 9.06 -9.07
CA LYS A 192 -8.72 10.20 -8.16
C LYS A 192 -9.39 9.79 -6.85
N ASN A 193 -10.44 8.99 -6.91
CA ASN A 193 -11.12 8.50 -5.70
C ASN A 193 -10.23 7.57 -4.88
N VAL A 194 -9.46 6.69 -5.54
CA VAL A 194 -8.49 5.84 -4.85
C VAL A 194 -7.46 6.70 -4.11
N LEU A 195 -6.87 7.70 -4.78
CA LEU A 195 -5.88 8.59 -4.16
C LEU A 195 -6.44 9.41 -2.98
N LYS A 196 -7.74 9.74 -3.00
CA LYS A 196 -8.40 10.49 -1.92
C LYS A 196 -8.58 9.69 -0.63
N ILE A 197 -8.81 8.38 -0.73
CA ILE A 197 -9.02 7.51 0.45
C ILE A 197 -7.70 6.92 0.99
N MET A 198 -6.59 7.18 0.30
CA MET A 198 -5.27 6.67 0.64
C MET A 198 -4.51 7.59 1.62
N ASP A 199 -3.74 6.99 2.51
CA ASP A 199 -2.67 7.68 3.23
C ASP A 199 -1.51 7.94 2.26
N LEU A 200 -1.46 9.13 1.65
CA LEU A 200 -0.40 9.47 0.69
C LEU A 200 1.01 9.45 1.31
N ASN A 201 1.12 9.66 2.63
CA ASN A 201 2.40 9.55 3.32
C ASN A 201 2.86 8.09 3.43
N SER A 202 1.98 7.11 3.18
CA SER A 202 2.35 5.70 3.24
C SER A 202 3.19 5.26 2.05
N ILE A 203 3.12 6.00 0.93
CA ILE A 203 3.74 5.67 -0.35
C ILE A 203 5.23 5.95 -0.29
N GLN A 204 6.03 4.93 -0.60
CA GLN A 204 7.50 5.02 -0.67
C GLN A 204 8.00 4.78 -2.09
N HIS A 205 7.25 4.05 -2.91
CA HIS A 205 7.57 3.80 -4.31
C HIS A 205 6.36 4.15 -5.17
N LEU A 206 6.55 5.03 -6.15
CA LEU A 206 5.54 5.44 -7.11
C LEU A 206 6.06 5.20 -8.52
N ASP A 207 5.32 4.41 -9.29
CA ASP A 207 5.61 4.16 -10.70
C ASP A 207 4.45 4.73 -11.54
N LEU A 208 4.75 5.67 -12.43
CA LEU A 208 3.78 6.29 -13.34
C LEU A 208 4.08 5.86 -14.78
N TYR A 209 3.11 5.18 -15.39
CA TYR A 209 3.21 4.65 -16.75
C TYR A 209 2.19 5.31 -17.68
N ASN A 210 2.59 5.59 -18.92
CA ASN A 210 1.69 5.95 -20.02
C ASN A 210 0.77 7.15 -19.73
N MET A 211 1.29 8.22 -19.11
CA MET A 211 0.56 9.48 -18.86
C MET A 211 0.60 10.37 -20.11
N ASN A 212 -0.08 9.92 -21.16
CA ASN A 212 -0.02 10.54 -22.49
C ASN A 212 -0.96 11.76 -22.65
N ASP A 213 -1.79 12.04 -21.64
CA ASP A 213 -2.67 13.22 -21.61
C ASP A 213 -2.15 14.22 -20.56
N LEU A 214 -2.10 15.49 -20.95
CA LEU A 214 -1.72 16.62 -20.11
C LEU A 214 -2.61 16.69 -18.85
N THR A 215 -3.90 16.32 -18.96
CA THR A 215 -4.79 16.27 -17.79
C THR A 215 -4.35 15.23 -16.75
N CYS A 216 -3.70 14.13 -17.16
CA CYS A 216 -3.18 13.13 -16.23
C CYS A 216 -2.12 13.73 -15.29
N LEU A 217 -1.15 14.48 -15.84
CA LEU A 217 -0.11 15.10 -15.03
C LEU A 217 -0.65 16.19 -14.12
N LEU A 218 -1.58 17.02 -14.62
CA LEU A 218 -2.25 18.01 -13.78
C LEU A 218 -2.99 17.35 -12.60
N ASN A 219 -3.64 16.21 -12.87
CA ASN A 219 -4.41 15.49 -11.86
C ASN A 219 -3.50 14.82 -10.81
N ILE A 220 -2.33 14.29 -11.17
CA ILE A 220 -1.43 13.63 -10.20
C ILE A 220 -0.56 14.61 -9.42
N SER A 221 -0.17 15.73 -10.04
CA SER A 221 0.72 16.74 -9.45
C SER A 221 0.37 17.09 -8.00
N PRO A 222 -0.87 17.49 -7.66
CA PRO A 222 -1.19 17.82 -6.27
C PRO A 222 -0.95 16.63 -5.32
N TYR A 223 -1.29 15.40 -5.70
CA TYR A 223 -1.07 14.22 -4.86
C TYR A 223 0.41 13.90 -4.69
N LEU A 224 1.22 14.04 -5.75
CA LEU A 224 2.66 13.82 -5.70
C LEU A 224 3.30 14.69 -4.61
N GLY A 225 2.94 15.98 -4.55
CA GLY A 225 3.45 16.89 -3.53
C GLY A 225 3.09 16.53 -2.08
N HIS A 226 2.07 15.68 -1.86
CA HIS A 226 1.68 15.19 -0.54
C HIS A 226 2.35 13.86 -0.16
N MET A 227 3.05 13.19 -1.09
CA MET A 227 3.79 11.96 -0.84
C MET A 227 5.15 12.26 -0.20
N ARG A 228 5.12 12.81 1.01
CA ARG A 228 6.30 13.37 1.68
C ARG A 228 7.44 12.37 1.88
N TYR A 229 7.11 11.09 2.07
CA TYR A 229 8.08 10.01 2.31
C TYR A 229 8.39 9.17 1.05
N LEU A 230 8.09 9.69 -0.14
CA LEU A 230 8.42 9.02 -1.38
C LEU A 230 9.94 8.87 -1.51
N GLN A 231 10.41 7.65 -1.69
CA GLN A 231 11.83 7.30 -1.81
C GLN A 231 12.24 6.98 -3.25
N SER A 232 11.33 6.42 -4.03
CA SER A 232 11.56 6.06 -5.43
C SER A 232 10.41 6.56 -6.31
N LEU A 233 10.76 7.25 -7.38
CA LEU A 233 9.83 7.68 -8.42
C LEU A 233 10.29 7.17 -9.77
N LEU A 234 9.43 6.43 -10.46
CA LEU A 234 9.61 6.04 -11.86
C LEU A 234 8.58 6.75 -12.73
N LEU A 235 9.05 7.42 -13.77
CA LEU A 235 8.24 8.03 -14.83
C LEU A 235 8.59 7.31 -16.13
N SER A 236 7.66 6.56 -16.71
CA SER A 236 7.92 5.74 -17.89
C SER A 236 6.87 5.93 -18.98
N ASN A 237 7.35 6.11 -20.22
CA ASN A 237 6.58 6.29 -21.44
C ASN A 237 5.58 7.44 -21.37
N LEU A 238 6.08 8.66 -21.24
CA LEU A 238 5.30 9.88 -21.13
C LEU A 238 5.46 10.71 -22.41
N SER A 239 4.49 10.61 -23.32
CA SER A 239 4.55 11.20 -24.65
C SER A 239 4.47 12.73 -24.67
N ARG A 240 5.02 13.36 -25.72
CA ARG A 240 4.73 14.76 -26.05
C ARG A 240 3.24 14.97 -26.31
N TRP A 241 2.69 16.03 -25.73
CA TRP A 241 1.30 16.40 -25.97
C TRP A 241 1.18 17.20 -27.28
N ALA A 242 0.87 16.53 -28.38
CA ALA A 242 0.87 17.14 -29.71
C ALA A 242 -0.17 18.28 -29.88
N CYS A 243 -1.29 18.21 -29.16
CA CYS A 243 -2.45 19.09 -29.37
C CYS A 243 -2.50 20.35 -28.49
N HIS A 244 -1.42 20.69 -27.76
CA HIS A 244 -1.43 21.79 -26.78
C HIS A 244 -0.47 22.92 -27.14
N THR A 245 -0.84 24.13 -26.72
CA THR A 245 0.01 25.32 -26.90
C THR A 245 1.28 25.24 -26.06
N PRO A 246 2.40 25.86 -26.49
CA PRO A 246 3.63 25.90 -25.68
C PRO A 246 3.41 26.45 -24.26
N VAL A 247 2.50 27.43 -24.10
CA VAL A 247 2.18 28.03 -22.81
C VAL A 247 1.51 27.02 -21.86
N GLU A 248 0.52 26.28 -22.33
CA GLU A 248 -0.15 25.24 -21.52
C GLU A 248 0.84 24.15 -21.11
N LYS A 249 1.72 23.73 -22.03
CA LYS A 249 2.77 22.74 -21.75
C LYS A 249 3.68 23.23 -20.63
N GLN A 250 4.18 24.45 -20.75
CA GLN A 250 5.06 25.06 -19.75
C GLN A 250 4.39 25.16 -18.37
N GLN A 251 3.12 25.53 -18.32
CA GLN A 251 2.36 25.62 -17.07
C GLN A 251 2.27 24.26 -16.38
N VAL A 252 1.94 23.19 -17.12
CA VAL A 252 1.84 21.84 -16.55
C VAL A 252 3.18 21.31 -16.10
N VAL A 253 4.22 21.48 -16.91
CA VAL A 253 5.60 21.12 -16.55
C VAL A 253 6.00 21.82 -15.26
N THR A 254 5.71 23.11 -15.15
CA THR A 254 6.03 23.91 -13.95
C THR A 254 5.25 23.44 -12.73
N GLN A 255 3.95 23.16 -12.89
CA GLN A 255 3.12 22.66 -11.80
C GLN A 255 3.56 21.28 -11.32
N PHE A 256 3.97 20.40 -12.24
CA PHE A 256 4.45 19.05 -11.93
C PHE A 256 5.83 19.08 -11.24
N THR A 257 6.80 19.76 -11.85
CA THR A 257 8.18 19.84 -11.35
C THR A 257 8.27 20.55 -10.00
N SER A 258 7.46 21.59 -9.76
CA SER A 258 7.42 22.29 -8.47
C SER A 258 7.05 21.39 -7.27
N GLN A 259 6.39 20.24 -7.50
CA GLN A 259 6.07 19.30 -6.43
C GLN A 259 7.32 18.60 -5.87
N PHE A 260 8.40 18.50 -6.66
CA PHE A 260 9.64 17.83 -6.25
C PHE A 260 10.31 18.54 -5.07
N VAL A 261 10.05 19.84 -4.87
CA VAL A 261 10.51 20.59 -3.68
C VAL A 261 10.00 19.98 -2.38
N LYS A 262 8.84 19.32 -2.41
CA LYS A 262 8.20 18.69 -1.24
C LYS A 262 8.70 17.26 -0.99
N LEU A 263 9.38 16.64 -1.97
CA LEU A 263 9.83 15.25 -1.93
C LEU A 263 11.20 15.10 -1.25
N LYS A 264 11.29 15.49 0.02
CA LYS A 264 12.55 15.55 0.78
C LYS A 264 13.22 14.19 1.04
N HIS A 265 12.51 13.09 0.82
CA HIS A 265 13.01 11.73 1.05
C HIS A 265 13.31 10.98 -0.25
N LEU A 266 13.22 11.65 -1.40
CA LEU A 266 13.44 11.05 -2.70
C LEU A 266 14.92 10.70 -2.87
N LYS A 267 15.19 9.42 -3.09
CA LYS A 267 16.53 8.85 -3.27
C LYS A 267 16.75 8.33 -4.68
N SER A 268 15.70 7.79 -5.30
CA SER A 268 15.76 7.19 -6.63
C SER A 268 14.78 7.89 -7.58
N LEU A 269 15.30 8.39 -8.70
CA LEU A 269 14.51 8.93 -9.80
C LEU A 269 14.86 8.21 -11.09
N ILE A 270 13.86 7.58 -11.71
CA ILE A 270 14.01 6.87 -12.98
C ILE A 270 13.10 7.54 -14.01
N LEU A 271 13.68 8.02 -15.09
CA LEU A 271 13.01 8.64 -16.22
C LEU A 271 13.27 7.78 -17.46
N GLU A 272 12.23 7.18 -18.02
CA GLU A 272 12.28 6.35 -19.22
C GLU A 272 11.30 6.86 -20.26
N ASN A 273 11.76 7.24 -21.45
CA ASN A 273 10.89 7.74 -22.52
C ASN A 273 9.99 8.91 -22.06
N VAL A 274 10.56 9.90 -21.37
CA VAL A 274 9.83 11.04 -20.79
C VAL A 274 10.01 12.28 -21.67
N PHE A 275 9.23 12.37 -22.75
CA PHE A 275 9.40 13.41 -23.78
C PHE A 275 8.75 14.75 -23.43
N PHE A 276 7.84 14.82 -22.45
CA PHE A 276 7.23 16.10 -22.04
C PHE A 276 8.20 17.00 -21.24
N LEU A 277 9.29 16.44 -20.72
CA LEU A 277 10.37 17.15 -20.03
C LEU A 277 11.53 17.50 -20.97
N GLU A 278 11.38 17.28 -22.27
CA GLU A 278 12.36 17.74 -23.27
C GLU A 278 12.57 19.25 -23.08
N ASP A 279 13.82 19.66 -22.90
CA ASP A 279 14.24 21.03 -22.57
C ASP A 279 13.81 21.60 -21.20
N HIS A 280 13.24 20.77 -20.30
CA HIS A 280 12.78 21.18 -18.96
C HIS A 280 13.31 20.31 -17.82
N LEU A 281 14.30 19.44 -18.09
CA LEU A 281 14.92 18.61 -17.06
C LEU A 281 15.66 19.44 -16.01
N ASP A 282 16.27 20.55 -16.42
CA ASP A 282 16.90 21.53 -15.54
C ASP A 282 15.92 22.07 -14.50
N GLN A 283 14.68 22.39 -14.90
CA GLN A 283 13.62 22.83 -14.01
C GLN A 283 13.25 21.76 -12.97
N LEU A 284 13.22 20.49 -13.37
CA LEU A 284 12.98 19.37 -12.45
C LEU A 284 14.13 19.25 -11.44
N PHE A 285 15.37 19.23 -11.92
CA PHE A 285 16.54 19.08 -11.06
C PHE A 285 16.70 20.27 -10.10
N TRP A 286 16.36 21.48 -10.53
CA TRP A 286 16.33 22.67 -9.68
C TRP A 286 15.36 22.55 -8.49
N CYS A 287 14.27 21.80 -8.68
CA CYS A 287 13.28 21.56 -7.63
C CYS A 287 13.72 20.51 -6.61
N LEU A 288 14.73 19.67 -6.90
CA LEU A 288 15.24 18.68 -5.95
C LEU A 288 16.02 19.38 -4.83
N LYS A 289 15.60 19.14 -3.59
CA LYS A 289 16.27 19.68 -2.39
C LYS A 289 17.26 18.72 -1.75
N THR A 290 17.22 17.46 -2.15
CA THR A 290 18.09 16.40 -1.64
C THR A 290 18.83 15.73 -2.78
N PRO A 291 20.10 15.35 -2.59
CA PRO A 291 20.83 14.59 -3.59
C PRO A 291 20.17 13.22 -3.78
N LEU A 292 20.09 12.79 -5.04
CA LEU A 292 19.62 11.45 -5.38
C LEU A 292 20.76 10.44 -5.21
N GLU A 293 20.45 9.27 -4.66
CA GLU A 293 21.34 8.11 -4.62
C GLU A 293 21.36 7.41 -6.00
N THR A 294 20.21 7.40 -6.69
CA THR A 294 20.04 6.78 -8.00
C THR A 294 19.33 7.74 -8.95
N LEU A 295 19.95 8.03 -10.09
CA LEU A 295 19.34 8.74 -11.21
C LEU A 295 19.54 7.91 -12.49
N SER A 296 18.45 7.54 -13.14
CA SER A 296 18.48 6.90 -14.46
C SER A 296 17.64 7.72 -15.42
N VAL A 297 18.23 8.10 -16.56
CA VAL A 297 17.56 8.87 -17.62
C VAL A 297 17.80 8.16 -18.95
N THR A 298 16.75 7.59 -19.51
CA THR A 298 16.78 6.83 -20.76
C THR A 298 15.79 7.45 -21.74
N ASP A 299 16.27 7.80 -22.94
CA ASP A 299 15.42 8.27 -24.06
C ASP A 299 14.48 9.44 -23.72
N CYS A 300 14.95 10.42 -22.95
CA CYS A 300 14.17 11.61 -22.55
C CYS A 300 14.44 12.86 -23.40
N SER A 301 15.32 12.77 -24.40
CA SER A 301 15.63 13.83 -25.37
C SER A 301 15.92 13.22 -26.74
N GLN A 302 15.42 13.79 -27.84
CA GLN A 302 15.73 13.27 -29.19
C GLN A 302 17.13 13.63 -29.69
N THR A 303 17.86 14.50 -28.99
CA THR A 303 19.19 14.94 -29.41
C THR A 303 20.30 14.04 -28.84
N GLN A 304 21.14 13.50 -29.73
CA GLN A 304 22.40 12.77 -29.43
C GLN A 304 23.49 13.61 -28.73
N THR A 305 23.13 14.69 -28.06
CA THR A 305 24.05 15.52 -27.28
C THR A 305 23.94 15.12 -25.83
N ARG A 306 25.00 14.51 -25.30
CA ARG A 306 25.16 14.28 -23.86
C ARG A 306 24.87 15.59 -23.12
N PRO A 307 23.85 15.64 -22.25
CA PRO A 307 23.56 16.86 -21.53
C PRO A 307 24.67 17.19 -20.52
N THR A 308 25.05 18.47 -20.46
CA THR A 308 26.11 19.02 -19.61
C THR A 308 25.81 18.95 -18.10
N TRP A 309 24.56 18.67 -17.69
CA TRP A 309 24.16 18.56 -16.28
C TRP A 309 24.55 17.23 -15.59
N LEU A 310 25.00 16.22 -16.34
CA LEU A 310 25.52 14.97 -15.74
C LEU A 310 26.84 15.17 -14.98
N ASN A 311 27.60 16.23 -15.29
CA ASN A 311 28.92 16.46 -14.69
C ASN A 311 28.89 17.25 -13.37
N SER A 312 27.82 18.00 -13.08
CA SER A 312 27.76 18.87 -11.89
C SER A 312 27.29 18.16 -10.63
N HIS A 313 26.56 17.04 -10.74
CA HIS A 313 26.10 16.27 -9.58
C HIS A 313 27.03 15.11 -9.18
N ALA A 314 27.95 14.70 -10.05
CA ALA A 314 28.96 13.68 -9.74
C ALA A 314 30.21 14.23 -9.01
N GLN A 315 30.35 15.55 -8.90
CA GLN A 315 31.52 16.18 -8.28
C GLN A 315 31.26 16.79 -6.87
N ALA A 316 30.11 16.51 -6.27
CA ALA A 316 29.87 16.77 -4.86
C ALA A 316 29.74 15.43 -4.10
N SER A 317 30.82 14.66 -4.11
CA SER A 317 31.11 13.58 -3.16
C SER A 317 32.46 13.85 -2.52
#